data_AF-A0A443Q9F5-F1
#
_entry.id   AF-A0A443Q9F5-F1
#
_cell.length_a   1.000
_cell.length_b   1.000
_cell.length_c   1.000
_cell.angle_alpha   90.00
_cell.angle_beta   90.00
_cell.angle_gamma   90.00
#
_symmetry.space_group_name_H-M   'P 1'
#
loop_
_entity.id
_entity.type
_entity.pdbx_description
1 polymer ?
#
loop_
_entity_poly.entity_id
_entity_poly.type
_entity_poly.pdbx_seq_one_letter_code
_entity_poly.pdbx_strand_id
1 'polypeptide(L)'
;MWIWPEPLYVDGVEDPILLCDSQGTFGSNMDRESSTKIFGISALTSSLMIFNVSGEINEQDLANLDVFAQIALKASNENNIKALLLPRLLFIVRDWKFSDFELGLNGGKKYLREKFYLERITPEGLQIRERIINMFGQIDCCLLPHPGSKVDTGTFKTIRDFDFNFLNEVTKLVKSIFSPSFLSPKTLNSQLLNAQEVFMYFNSIVKSFNNCDELGIKSIYEASVFLAFHDSIKYFETRLKTYWEQNKTKGLKELDTFAQNLLNETVKYFDENSKLLCKPSQEFREVFLKSLKEVYSMFESNAKKEAEMVLAIVLKDCIQFYQDNIQRYWETNRNAGLAALHKNNEIIKKQTWIHFNEHPKLIEKPQTAISELENKIEESFKLRENIVKHDEETKKIQIKIEQLENKNLNLRETIAKYDEETRRIQMKVEQLEKKNLNLRGNIANHDEETRRIQMKVEQLEKKNQIQSQANENLASDSARFKRLLDDKNREMNEMLNTIEERQEKMKQFYEEKAEETQRSLEKQFEEKLRLAEENAQNKGPAGPENDPVKQPFLTFCLSALVSIGTFFLTRR
;
A
#
# COMPACT_ATOMS: atom_id res chain seq x y z
N MET A 1 -41.12 50.28 -28.07
CA MET A 1 -41.74 49.24 -28.92
C MET A 1 -41.96 48.02 -28.05
N TRP A 2 -43.06 47.33 -28.28
CA TRP A 2 -43.38 46.04 -27.67
C TRP A 2 -43.55 45.01 -28.78
N ILE A 3 -43.34 43.73 -28.48
CA ILE A 3 -43.57 42.62 -29.41
C ILE A 3 -44.45 41.62 -28.66
N TRP A 4 -45.48 41.09 -29.31
CA TRP A 4 -46.32 40.05 -28.71
C TRP A 4 -45.45 38.78 -28.49
N PRO A 5 -45.50 38.15 -27.30
CA PRO A 5 -44.51 37.14 -26.90
C PRO A 5 -44.62 35.81 -27.67
N GLU A 6 -45.75 35.57 -28.33
CA GLU A 6 -46.01 34.35 -29.12
C GLU A 6 -46.14 34.73 -30.61
N PRO A 7 -45.43 34.06 -31.53
CA PRO A 7 -45.64 34.28 -32.97
C PRO A 7 -47.04 33.78 -33.37
N LEU A 8 -47.72 34.53 -34.24
CA LEU A 8 -48.98 34.10 -34.83
C LEU A 8 -48.73 33.23 -36.06
N TYR A 9 -49.59 32.24 -36.27
CA TYR A 9 -49.64 31.39 -37.44
C TYR A 9 -51.03 31.51 -38.08
N VAL A 10 -51.10 31.53 -39.41
CA VAL A 10 -52.34 31.72 -40.16
C VAL A 10 -52.40 30.72 -41.31
N ASP A 11 -53.56 30.09 -41.51
CA ASP A 11 -53.74 29.07 -42.56
C ASP A 11 -53.41 29.65 -43.96
N GLY A 12 -52.47 28.99 -44.66
CA GLY A 12 -51.96 29.44 -45.96
C GLY A 12 -50.80 30.44 -45.89
N VAL A 13 -50.26 30.72 -44.70
CA VAL A 13 -49.03 31.49 -44.49
C VAL A 13 -47.99 30.58 -43.81
N GLU A 14 -46.89 30.28 -44.49
CA GLU A 14 -45.86 29.35 -43.97
C GLU A 14 -44.96 30.00 -42.90
N ASP A 15 -44.75 31.32 -42.98
CA ASP A 15 -43.88 32.08 -42.09
C ASP A 15 -44.58 32.50 -40.77
N PRO A 16 -43.87 32.46 -39.62
CA PRO A 16 -44.39 32.97 -38.35
C PRO A 16 -44.50 34.49 -38.34
N ILE A 17 -45.64 35.01 -37.88
CA ILE A 17 -45.96 36.44 -37.89
C ILE A 17 -45.65 37.05 -36.51
N LEU A 18 -44.80 38.08 -36.49
CA LEU A 18 -44.52 38.86 -35.29
C LEU A 18 -45.39 40.12 -35.26
N LEU A 19 -46.12 40.35 -34.16
CA LEU A 19 -46.84 41.60 -33.94
C LEU A 19 -45.99 42.56 -33.13
N CYS A 20 -45.67 43.71 -33.72
CA CYS A 20 -44.92 44.80 -33.10
C CYS A 20 -45.84 45.99 -32.83
N ASP A 21 -45.81 46.52 -31.61
CA ASP A 21 -46.45 47.78 -31.24
C ASP A 21 -45.41 48.89 -31.02
N SER A 22 -45.72 50.09 -31.47
CA SER A 22 -44.84 51.26 -31.42
C SER A 22 -45.47 52.36 -30.59
N GLN A 23 -44.73 52.90 -29.62
CA GLN A 23 -45.13 54.09 -28.87
C GLN A 23 -45.45 55.22 -29.84
N GLY A 24 -46.59 55.90 -29.62
CA GLY A 24 -47.05 57.00 -30.46
C GLY A 24 -45.98 58.06 -30.67
N THR A 25 -45.59 58.27 -31.93
CA THR A 25 -44.55 59.20 -32.35
C THR A 25 -45.14 60.59 -32.63
N PHE A 26 -44.30 61.63 -32.55
CA PHE A 26 -44.64 63.01 -32.91
C PHE A 26 -45.75 63.70 -32.07
N GLY A 27 -46.17 63.11 -30.95
CA GLY A 27 -47.04 63.75 -29.97
C GLY A 27 -46.35 64.90 -29.20
N SER A 28 -47.12 65.82 -28.63
CA SER A 28 -46.64 67.08 -28.01
C SER A 28 -45.60 66.93 -26.89
N ASN A 29 -45.53 65.75 -26.27
CA ASN A 29 -44.68 65.47 -25.11
C ASN A 29 -43.47 64.58 -25.45
N MET A 30 -43.32 64.20 -26.72
CA MET A 30 -42.19 63.42 -27.23
C MET A 30 -41.17 64.37 -27.89
N ASP A 31 -39.90 64.11 -27.66
CA ASP A 31 -38.85 64.70 -28.48
C ASP A 31 -38.92 64.18 -29.92
N ARG A 32 -38.56 65.05 -30.88
CA ARG A 32 -38.57 64.70 -32.30
C ARG A 32 -37.55 63.61 -32.62
N GLU A 33 -36.44 63.54 -31.88
CA GLU A 33 -35.36 62.59 -32.12
C GLU A 33 -35.76 61.15 -31.77
N SER A 34 -36.29 60.91 -30.56
CA SER A 34 -36.78 59.59 -30.14
C SER A 34 -38.01 59.16 -30.93
N SER A 35 -38.90 60.09 -31.29
CA SER A 35 -39.98 59.82 -32.26
C SER A 35 -39.42 59.30 -33.59
N THR A 36 -38.35 59.95 -34.07
CA THR A 36 -37.67 59.64 -35.32
C THR A 36 -36.89 58.30 -35.25
N LYS A 37 -36.22 58.02 -34.12
CA LYS A 37 -35.55 56.73 -33.84
C LYS A 37 -36.55 55.57 -33.72
N ILE A 38 -37.67 55.74 -33.01
CA ILE A 38 -38.73 54.72 -32.91
C ILE A 38 -39.36 54.41 -34.27
N PHE A 39 -39.68 55.44 -35.06
CA PHE A 39 -40.22 55.27 -36.40
C PHE A 39 -39.20 54.56 -37.32
N GLY A 40 -37.93 54.98 -37.30
CA GLY A 40 -36.87 54.40 -38.13
C GLY A 40 -36.64 52.92 -37.85
N ILE A 41 -36.62 52.50 -36.58
CA ILE A 41 -36.55 51.07 -36.22
C ILE A 41 -37.79 50.34 -36.75
N SER A 42 -38.99 50.89 -36.52
CA SER A 42 -40.26 50.27 -36.92
C SER A 42 -40.36 50.07 -38.43
N ALA A 43 -39.93 51.06 -39.23
CA ALA A 43 -39.87 50.96 -40.68
C ALA A 43 -38.79 49.95 -41.14
N LEU A 44 -37.56 50.07 -40.65
CA LEU A 44 -36.46 49.24 -41.13
C LEU A 44 -36.62 47.75 -40.79
N THR A 45 -37.25 47.42 -39.66
CA THR A 45 -37.38 46.04 -39.16
C THR A 45 -38.63 45.31 -39.66
N SER A 46 -39.76 46.00 -39.87
CA SER A 46 -41.01 45.37 -40.31
C SER A 46 -41.01 44.96 -41.79
N SER A 47 -41.93 44.08 -42.20
CA SER A 47 -42.27 43.82 -43.63
C SER A 47 -43.54 44.55 -44.08
N LEU A 48 -44.51 44.69 -43.16
CA LEU A 48 -45.68 45.57 -43.25
C LEU A 48 -45.59 46.63 -42.16
N MET A 49 -45.70 47.91 -42.53
CA MET A 49 -45.79 49.04 -41.61
C MET A 49 -47.19 49.62 -41.66
N ILE A 50 -47.86 49.65 -40.51
CA ILE A 50 -49.19 50.26 -40.34
C ILE A 50 -49.00 51.69 -39.83
N PHE A 51 -49.45 52.67 -40.60
CA PHE A 51 -49.39 54.08 -40.24
C PHE A 51 -50.81 54.58 -39.90
N ASN A 52 -51.11 54.66 -38.61
CA ASN A 52 -52.42 55.03 -38.08
C ASN A 52 -52.54 56.56 -37.94
N VAL A 53 -53.39 57.17 -38.77
CA VAL A 53 -53.69 58.62 -38.81
C VAL A 53 -55.13 58.85 -38.34
N SER A 54 -55.48 60.02 -37.80
CA SER A 54 -56.88 60.36 -37.41
C SER A 54 -57.43 61.51 -38.26
N GLY A 55 -58.68 61.36 -38.71
CA GLY A 55 -59.38 62.33 -39.55
C GLY A 55 -59.05 62.17 -41.04
N GLU A 56 -57.91 62.74 -41.47
CA GLU A 56 -57.42 62.69 -42.86
C GLU A 56 -55.89 62.69 -42.89
N ILE A 57 -55.28 62.43 -44.05
CA ILE A 57 -53.83 62.47 -44.26
C ILE A 57 -53.40 63.90 -44.62
N ASN A 58 -52.56 64.50 -43.77
CA ASN A 58 -52.09 65.88 -43.92
C ASN A 58 -50.66 65.94 -44.48
N GLU A 59 -50.23 67.10 -44.98
CA GLU A 59 -48.84 67.32 -45.42
C GLU A 59 -47.82 67.10 -44.28
N GLN A 60 -48.20 67.28 -43.01
CA GLN A 60 -47.32 66.97 -41.88
C GLN A 60 -47.10 65.46 -41.70
N ASP A 61 -48.11 64.64 -41.99
CA ASP A 61 -48.01 63.18 -41.96
C ASP A 61 -47.09 62.68 -43.08
N LEU A 62 -47.25 63.24 -44.27
CA LEU A 62 -46.39 62.97 -45.42
C LEU A 62 -44.95 63.47 -45.20
N ALA A 63 -44.76 64.66 -44.60
CA ALA A 63 -43.43 65.16 -44.25
C ALA A 63 -42.74 64.29 -43.19
N ASN A 64 -43.47 63.76 -42.20
CA ASN A 64 -42.93 62.81 -41.22
C ASN A 64 -42.45 61.51 -41.89
N LEU A 65 -43.21 60.99 -42.87
CA LEU A 65 -42.82 59.82 -43.67
C LEU A 65 -41.63 60.11 -44.59
N ASP A 66 -41.59 61.29 -45.20
CA ASP A 66 -40.58 61.68 -46.20
C ASP A 66 -39.17 61.76 -45.63
N VAL A 67 -38.99 62.11 -44.35
CA VAL A 67 -37.67 62.06 -43.70
C VAL A 67 -37.00 60.69 -43.90
N PHE A 68 -37.76 59.61 -43.74
CA PHE A 68 -37.27 58.24 -43.90
C PHE A 68 -37.10 57.84 -45.36
N ALA A 69 -37.96 58.32 -46.25
CA ALA A 69 -37.78 58.16 -47.69
C ALA A 69 -36.52 58.87 -48.20
N GLN A 70 -36.21 60.07 -47.70
CA GLN A 70 -34.96 60.78 -47.99
C GLN A 70 -33.74 60.00 -47.47
N ILE A 71 -33.79 59.43 -46.26
CA ILE A 71 -32.71 58.61 -45.70
C ILE A 71 -32.48 57.34 -46.54
N ALA A 72 -33.55 56.64 -46.93
CA ALA A 72 -33.47 55.45 -47.79
C ALA A 72 -33.01 55.78 -49.23
N LEU A 73 -33.37 56.96 -49.75
CA LEU A 73 -32.90 57.41 -51.06
C LEU A 73 -31.41 57.81 -51.02
N LYS A 74 -30.98 58.51 -49.97
CA LYS A 74 -29.56 58.79 -49.68
C LYS A 74 -28.77 57.47 -49.54
N ALA A 75 -29.36 56.45 -48.90
CA ALA A 75 -28.79 55.11 -48.78
C ALA A 75 -28.52 54.44 -50.14
N SER A 76 -29.54 54.41 -51.00
CA SER A 76 -29.44 53.89 -52.36
C SER A 76 -28.31 54.57 -53.14
N ASN A 77 -28.28 55.91 -53.10
CA ASN A 77 -27.38 56.72 -53.93
C ASN A 77 -25.92 56.70 -53.47
N GLU A 78 -25.64 56.95 -52.19
CA GLU A 78 -24.25 57.09 -51.69
C GLU A 78 -23.50 55.76 -51.70
N ASN A 79 -24.21 54.63 -51.50
CA ASN A 79 -23.60 53.31 -51.33
C ASN A 79 -23.86 52.36 -52.52
N ASN A 80 -24.43 52.86 -53.62
CA ASN A 80 -24.83 52.07 -54.80
C ASN A 80 -25.77 50.88 -54.47
N ILE A 81 -26.59 51.02 -53.43
CA ILE A 81 -27.50 49.97 -52.95
C ILE A 81 -28.73 49.93 -53.85
N LYS A 82 -28.72 49.05 -54.86
CA LYS A 82 -29.70 49.03 -55.97
C LYS A 82 -31.17 48.81 -55.60
N ALA A 83 -31.47 48.34 -54.38
CA ALA A 83 -32.80 47.83 -54.03
C ALA A 83 -33.13 47.95 -52.52
N LEU A 84 -32.72 49.03 -51.84
CA LEU A 84 -33.20 49.29 -50.48
C LEU A 84 -34.64 49.82 -50.52
N LEU A 85 -35.61 48.91 -50.40
CA LEU A 85 -37.00 49.25 -50.19
C LEU A 85 -37.35 49.23 -48.69
N LEU A 86 -38.19 50.18 -48.29
CA LEU A 86 -38.91 50.19 -47.03
C LEU A 86 -40.06 49.15 -47.10
N PRO A 87 -40.66 48.75 -45.97
CA PRO A 87 -41.79 47.82 -45.93
C PRO A 87 -42.99 48.28 -46.76
N ARG A 88 -43.93 47.37 -47.01
CA ARG A 88 -45.28 47.73 -47.46
C ARG A 88 -45.90 48.72 -46.47
N LEU A 89 -46.42 49.84 -46.94
CA LEU A 89 -47.05 50.87 -46.12
C LEU A 89 -48.57 50.75 -46.19
N LEU A 90 -49.24 50.61 -45.04
CA LEU A 90 -50.69 50.66 -44.93
C LEU A 90 -51.10 51.87 -44.08
N PHE A 91 -51.66 52.88 -44.73
CA PHE A 91 -52.38 53.94 -44.03
C PHE A 91 -53.68 53.38 -43.43
N ILE A 92 -53.89 53.55 -42.13
CA ILE A 92 -55.20 53.40 -41.51
C ILE A 92 -55.66 54.79 -41.11
N VAL A 93 -56.63 55.33 -41.86
CA VAL A 93 -57.26 56.61 -41.53
C VAL A 93 -58.43 56.32 -40.61
N ARG A 94 -58.33 56.78 -39.37
CA ARG A 94 -59.30 56.61 -38.30
C ARG A 94 -60.34 57.72 -38.34
N ASP A 95 -61.53 57.41 -37.82
CA ASP A 95 -62.57 58.40 -37.55
C ASP A 95 -63.06 59.11 -38.82
N TRP A 96 -62.97 58.39 -39.96
CA TRP A 96 -63.35 58.89 -41.27
C TRP A 96 -64.85 59.23 -41.30
N LYS A 97 -65.14 60.47 -41.68
CA LYS A 97 -66.45 61.12 -41.51
C LYS A 97 -67.04 61.71 -42.80
N PHE A 98 -66.31 61.64 -43.90
CA PHE A 98 -66.69 62.28 -45.17
C PHE A 98 -67.35 61.26 -46.12
N SER A 99 -68.38 61.70 -46.85
CA SER A 99 -69.15 60.87 -47.78
C SER A 99 -68.43 60.54 -49.09
N ASP A 100 -67.32 61.21 -49.37
CA ASP A 100 -66.74 61.32 -50.70
C ASP A 100 -65.99 60.03 -51.12
N PHE A 101 -65.65 59.20 -50.13
CA PHE A 101 -65.03 57.89 -50.32
C PHE A 101 -65.71 56.83 -49.46
N GLU A 102 -65.89 55.64 -50.03
CA GLU A 102 -66.38 54.44 -49.32
C GLU A 102 -65.47 54.05 -48.15
N LEU A 103 -66.01 53.38 -47.14
CA LEU A 103 -65.19 52.82 -46.06
C LEU A 103 -64.36 51.62 -46.54
N GLY A 104 -63.34 51.25 -45.75
CA GLY A 104 -62.46 50.12 -46.00
C GLY A 104 -61.35 50.40 -47.03
N LEU A 105 -60.73 49.32 -47.51
CA LEU A 105 -59.57 49.38 -48.44
C LEU A 105 -59.94 49.90 -49.84
N ASN A 106 -61.17 49.67 -50.31
CA ASN A 106 -61.58 50.07 -51.67
C ASN A 106 -61.72 51.58 -51.81
N GLY A 107 -62.38 52.26 -50.87
CA GLY A 107 -62.45 53.71 -50.85
C GLY A 107 -61.13 54.35 -50.41
N GLY A 108 -60.40 53.74 -49.47
CA GLY A 108 -59.05 54.18 -49.11
C GLY A 108 -58.09 54.20 -50.30
N LYS A 109 -58.16 53.22 -51.21
CA LYS A 109 -57.40 53.20 -52.47
C LYS A 109 -57.80 54.32 -53.46
N LYS A 110 -59.06 54.76 -53.46
CA LYS A 110 -59.52 55.93 -54.23
C LYS A 110 -59.00 57.23 -53.61
N TYR A 111 -59.19 57.39 -52.30
CA TYR A 111 -58.76 58.53 -51.51
C TYR A 111 -57.22 58.75 -51.57
N LEU A 112 -56.44 57.68 -51.40
CA LEU A 112 -54.99 57.73 -51.50
C LEU A 112 -54.54 58.19 -52.90
N ARG A 113 -55.23 57.76 -53.97
CA ARG A 113 -54.95 58.23 -55.33
C ARG A 113 -55.22 59.73 -55.47
N GLU A 114 -56.28 60.24 -54.85
CA GLU A 114 -56.59 61.67 -54.88
C GLU A 114 -55.51 62.48 -54.15
N LYS A 115 -55.21 62.12 -52.89
CA LYS A 115 -54.17 62.75 -52.06
C LYS A 115 -52.76 62.71 -52.68
N PHE A 116 -52.41 61.67 -53.45
CA PHE A 116 -51.08 61.53 -54.03
C PHE A 116 -50.94 62.05 -55.48
N TYR A 117 -52.02 62.12 -56.27
CA TYR A 117 -51.91 62.38 -57.72
C TYR A 117 -52.92 63.37 -58.33
N LEU A 118 -54.01 63.74 -57.64
CA LEU A 118 -55.10 64.56 -58.23
C LEU A 118 -55.33 65.90 -57.55
N GLU A 119 -54.97 66.04 -56.26
CA GLU A 119 -54.99 67.33 -55.57
C GLU A 119 -53.99 68.33 -56.19
N ARG A 120 -54.24 69.65 -56.00
CA ARG A 120 -53.32 70.71 -56.42
C ARG A 120 -52.16 70.86 -55.43
N ILE A 121 -51.24 69.90 -55.50
CA ILE A 121 -50.06 69.79 -54.63
C ILE A 121 -48.96 70.75 -55.10
N THR A 122 -48.14 71.29 -54.18
CA THR A 122 -46.99 72.14 -54.53
C THR A 122 -45.84 71.31 -55.11
N PRO A 123 -44.85 71.91 -55.82
CA PRO A 123 -43.68 71.18 -56.31
C PRO A 123 -42.94 70.39 -55.23
N GLU A 124 -42.87 70.91 -54.01
CA GLU A 124 -42.24 70.28 -52.84
C GLU A 124 -43.09 69.10 -52.34
N GLY A 125 -44.41 69.29 -52.24
CA GLY A 125 -45.36 68.25 -51.85
C GLY A 125 -45.44 67.09 -52.84
N LEU A 126 -45.18 67.34 -54.13
CA LEU A 126 -45.06 66.31 -55.17
C LEU A 126 -43.79 65.48 -54.97
N GLN A 127 -42.63 66.12 -54.76
CA GLN A 127 -41.38 65.40 -54.50
C GLN A 127 -41.46 64.52 -53.24
N ILE A 128 -42.14 64.98 -52.20
CA ILE A 128 -42.46 64.19 -50.99
C ILE A 128 -43.20 62.90 -51.38
N ARG A 129 -44.27 63.02 -52.16
CA ARG A 129 -45.10 61.87 -52.60
C ARG A 129 -44.31 60.92 -53.48
N GLU A 130 -43.54 61.43 -54.44
CA GLU A 130 -42.66 60.64 -55.31
C GLU A 130 -41.62 59.84 -54.50
N ARG A 131 -40.96 60.46 -53.51
CA ARG A 131 -40.01 59.75 -52.63
C ARG A 131 -40.69 58.65 -51.82
N ILE A 132 -41.85 58.92 -51.23
CA ILE A 132 -42.61 57.92 -50.46
C ILE A 132 -43.03 56.75 -51.37
N ILE A 133 -43.57 57.01 -52.56
CA ILE A 133 -43.92 55.98 -53.55
C ILE A 133 -42.69 55.11 -53.90
N ASN A 134 -41.58 55.76 -54.27
CA ASN A 134 -40.38 55.07 -54.75
C ASN A 134 -39.69 54.23 -53.65
N MET A 135 -39.77 54.63 -52.38
CA MET A 135 -39.06 53.96 -51.28
C MET A 135 -39.89 52.88 -50.59
N PHE A 136 -41.20 53.07 -50.39
CA PHE A 136 -42.06 52.03 -49.79
C PHE A 136 -42.58 51.01 -50.82
N GLY A 137 -42.68 51.39 -52.11
CA GLY A 137 -42.97 50.50 -53.25
C GLY A 137 -44.40 49.94 -53.33
N GLN A 138 -44.98 49.53 -52.20
CA GLN A 138 -46.38 49.16 -52.06
C GLN A 138 -47.02 50.02 -50.98
N ILE A 139 -48.05 50.80 -51.36
CA ILE A 139 -48.78 51.68 -50.47
C ILE A 139 -50.28 51.41 -50.61
N ASP A 140 -50.92 51.05 -49.50
CA ASP A 140 -52.35 50.84 -49.37
C ASP A 140 -52.94 51.84 -48.36
N CYS A 141 -54.26 52.01 -48.40
CA CYS A 141 -54.99 52.85 -47.44
C CYS A 141 -56.34 52.22 -47.11
N CYS A 142 -56.74 52.27 -45.84
CA CYS A 142 -58.04 51.85 -45.35
C CYS A 142 -58.71 53.00 -44.57
N LEU A 143 -59.97 53.31 -44.92
CA LEU A 143 -60.78 54.30 -44.21
C LEU A 143 -61.66 53.58 -43.17
N LEU A 144 -61.40 53.80 -41.89
CA LEU A 144 -62.22 53.28 -40.80
C LEU A 144 -63.14 54.39 -40.26
N PRO A 145 -64.44 54.10 -40.04
CA PRO A 145 -65.35 55.06 -39.43
C PRO A 145 -65.01 55.26 -37.95
N HIS A 146 -65.70 56.20 -37.31
CA HIS A 146 -65.59 56.44 -35.88
C HIS A 146 -66.04 55.22 -35.04
N PRO A 147 -65.31 54.81 -33.99
CA PRO A 147 -65.59 53.57 -33.25
C PRO A 147 -66.82 53.63 -32.33
N GLY A 148 -67.34 54.83 -32.05
CA GLY A 148 -68.57 55.06 -31.27
C GLY A 148 -68.31 55.65 -29.89
N SER A 149 -69.23 56.48 -29.39
CA SER A 149 -68.99 57.41 -28.26
C SER A 149 -68.69 56.78 -26.89
N LYS A 150 -68.90 55.47 -26.74
CA LYS A 150 -68.42 54.71 -25.57
C LYS A 150 -66.90 54.53 -25.55
N VAL A 151 -66.25 54.64 -26.71
CA VAL A 151 -64.79 54.56 -26.85
C VAL A 151 -64.15 55.89 -26.47
N ASP A 152 -64.68 57.01 -26.96
CA ASP A 152 -64.20 58.38 -26.65
C ASP A 152 -64.28 58.66 -25.14
N THR A 153 -65.34 58.18 -24.49
CA THR A 153 -65.56 58.31 -23.04
C THR A 153 -64.80 57.27 -22.21
N GLY A 154 -64.10 56.32 -22.83
CA GLY A 154 -63.41 55.22 -22.15
C GLY A 154 -64.34 54.27 -21.39
N THR A 155 -65.64 54.26 -21.71
CA THR A 155 -66.68 53.49 -21.00
C THR A 155 -67.01 52.12 -21.63
N PHE A 156 -66.44 51.83 -22.80
CA PHE A 156 -66.58 50.53 -23.48
C PHE A 156 -66.06 49.37 -22.61
N LYS A 157 -66.75 48.21 -22.66
CA LYS A 157 -66.37 47.00 -21.90
C LYS A 157 -66.43 45.72 -22.75
N THR A 158 -67.16 45.75 -23.86
CA THR A 158 -67.46 44.60 -24.70
C THR A 158 -67.46 44.99 -26.17
N ILE A 159 -67.40 44.01 -27.07
CA ILE A 159 -67.55 44.23 -28.52
C ILE A 159 -68.88 44.95 -28.85
N ARG A 160 -69.94 44.77 -28.04
CA ARG A 160 -71.26 45.41 -28.22
C ARG A 160 -71.28 46.91 -27.90
N ASP A 161 -70.19 47.48 -27.43
CA ASP A 161 -70.06 48.90 -27.11
C ASP A 161 -69.52 49.74 -28.28
N PHE A 162 -69.06 49.09 -29.36
CA PHE A 162 -68.55 49.71 -30.58
C PHE A 162 -69.65 49.88 -31.65
N ASP A 163 -69.47 50.82 -32.56
CA ASP A 163 -70.34 50.99 -33.73
C ASP A 163 -70.30 49.76 -34.67
N PHE A 164 -71.47 49.41 -35.23
CA PHE A 164 -71.60 48.25 -36.11
C PHE A 164 -70.78 48.36 -37.40
N ASN A 165 -70.70 49.56 -38.00
CA ASN A 165 -69.93 49.78 -39.22
C ASN A 165 -68.43 49.72 -38.92
N PHE A 166 -67.99 50.28 -37.79
CA PHE A 166 -66.61 50.13 -37.32
C PHE A 166 -66.22 48.66 -37.14
N LEU A 167 -67.04 47.87 -36.45
CA LEU A 167 -66.80 46.43 -36.28
C LEU A 167 -66.75 45.68 -37.62
N ASN A 168 -67.64 46.01 -38.56
CA ASN A 168 -67.67 45.41 -39.89
C ASN A 168 -66.39 45.70 -40.69
N GLU A 169 -65.97 46.96 -40.78
CA GLU A 169 -64.79 47.35 -41.55
C GLU A 169 -63.48 46.93 -40.89
N VAL A 170 -63.37 46.95 -39.55
CA VAL A 170 -62.22 46.39 -38.83
C VAL A 170 -62.15 44.87 -39.03
N THR A 171 -63.28 44.15 -39.00
CA THR A 171 -63.31 42.69 -39.25
C THR A 171 -62.84 42.35 -40.67
N LYS A 172 -63.25 43.15 -41.67
CA LYS A 172 -62.75 43.02 -43.05
C LYS A 172 -61.24 43.33 -43.11
N LEU A 173 -60.81 44.44 -42.53
CA LEU A 173 -59.42 44.90 -42.55
C LEU A 173 -58.47 43.86 -41.93
N VAL A 174 -58.81 43.32 -40.76
CA VAL A 174 -58.01 42.25 -40.12
C VAL A 174 -57.91 41.02 -41.03
N LYS A 175 -59.04 40.56 -41.59
CA LYS A 175 -59.05 39.44 -42.55
C LYS A 175 -58.23 39.71 -43.81
N SER A 176 -58.16 40.97 -44.27
CA SER A 176 -57.30 41.36 -45.38
C SER A 176 -55.83 41.40 -45.00
N ILE A 177 -55.47 42.04 -43.88
CA ILE A 177 -54.08 42.18 -43.40
C ILE A 177 -53.42 40.82 -43.21
N PHE A 178 -54.12 39.86 -42.59
CA PHE A 178 -53.61 38.51 -42.33
C PHE A 178 -53.77 37.54 -43.52
N SER A 179 -54.17 38.01 -44.72
CA SER A 179 -54.28 37.15 -45.89
C SER A 179 -52.92 36.88 -46.55
N PRO A 180 -52.70 35.70 -47.18
CA PRO A 180 -51.45 35.38 -47.87
C PRO A 180 -51.09 36.30 -49.05
N SER A 181 -52.03 37.12 -49.54
CA SER A 181 -51.80 38.12 -50.59
C SER A 181 -51.50 39.53 -50.05
N PHE A 182 -51.60 39.73 -48.73
CA PHE A 182 -51.29 41.00 -48.08
C PHE A 182 -49.99 40.95 -47.27
N LEU A 183 -49.76 39.87 -46.54
CA LEU A 183 -48.52 39.60 -45.83
C LEU A 183 -47.37 39.34 -46.79
N SER A 184 -46.17 39.78 -46.40
CA SER A 184 -44.91 39.41 -47.04
C SER A 184 -43.86 39.07 -45.96
N PRO A 185 -42.99 38.08 -46.21
CA PRO A 185 -41.87 37.79 -45.30
C PRO A 185 -40.89 38.96 -45.30
N LYS A 186 -40.14 39.12 -44.20
CA LYS A 186 -39.10 40.15 -44.13
C LYS A 186 -37.93 39.75 -45.04
N THR A 187 -37.62 40.62 -46.00
CA THR A 187 -36.48 40.45 -46.90
C THR A 187 -35.41 41.52 -46.69
N LEU A 188 -34.19 41.19 -47.11
CA LEU A 188 -33.06 42.11 -47.27
C LEU A 188 -32.36 41.76 -48.59
N ASN A 189 -32.15 42.75 -49.47
CA ASN A 189 -31.67 42.53 -50.84
C ASN A 189 -32.44 41.41 -51.60
N SER A 190 -33.77 41.40 -51.43
CA SER A 190 -34.69 40.36 -51.93
C SER A 190 -34.44 38.92 -51.44
N GLN A 191 -33.52 38.69 -50.48
CA GLN A 191 -33.39 37.42 -49.76
C GLN A 191 -34.33 37.40 -48.57
N LEU A 192 -35.01 36.28 -48.30
CA LEU A 192 -35.77 36.11 -47.06
C LEU A 192 -34.80 36.07 -45.87
N LEU A 193 -35.21 36.66 -44.74
CA LEU A 193 -34.54 36.51 -43.45
C LEU A 193 -35.31 35.52 -42.58
N ASN A 194 -34.64 34.49 -42.06
CA ASN A 194 -35.24 33.62 -41.05
C ASN A 194 -35.30 34.31 -39.66
N ALA A 195 -36.01 33.72 -38.69
CA ALA A 195 -36.21 34.33 -37.37
C ALA A 195 -34.91 34.70 -36.62
N GLN A 196 -33.83 33.91 -36.76
CA GLN A 196 -32.53 34.22 -36.16
C GLN A 196 -31.90 35.45 -36.82
N GLU A 197 -32.01 35.55 -38.14
CA GLU A 197 -31.49 36.66 -38.94
C GLU A 197 -32.30 37.94 -38.73
N VAL A 198 -33.63 37.85 -38.61
CA VAL A 198 -34.50 38.97 -38.23
C VAL A 198 -34.08 39.51 -36.86
N PHE A 199 -33.82 38.65 -35.87
CA PHE A 199 -33.30 39.08 -34.56
C PHE A 199 -31.91 39.73 -34.66
N MET A 200 -30.98 39.16 -35.43
CA MET A 200 -29.63 39.74 -35.64
C MET A 200 -29.68 41.10 -36.35
N TYR A 201 -30.54 41.24 -37.35
CA TYR A 201 -30.81 42.49 -38.04
C TYR A 201 -31.42 43.54 -37.10
N PHE A 202 -32.49 43.19 -36.36
CA PHE A 202 -33.13 44.07 -35.37
C PHE A 202 -32.13 44.56 -34.32
N ASN A 203 -31.31 43.66 -33.78
CA ASN A 203 -30.27 43.97 -32.79
C ASN A 203 -29.18 44.90 -33.38
N SER A 204 -28.77 44.69 -34.63
CA SER A 204 -27.79 45.55 -35.30
C SER A 204 -28.34 46.96 -35.57
N ILE A 205 -29.59 47.06 -36.04
CA ILE A 205 -30.29 48.35 -36.22
C ILE A 205 -30.41 49.10 -34.88
N VAL A 206 -30.93 48.45 -33.82
CA VAL A 206 -31.07 49.07 -32.49
C VAL A 206 -29.72 49.51 -31.91
N LYS A 207 -28.66 48.70 -32.03
CA LYS A 207 -27.31 49.08 -31.60
C LYS A 207 -26.79 50.32 -32.33
N SER A 208 -26.97 50.38 -33.65
CA SER A 208 -26.50 51.52 -34.43
C SER A 208 -27.30 52.80 -34.10
N PHE A 209 -28.62 52.69 -33.87
CA PHE A 209 -29.49 53.78 -33.41
C PHE A 209 -29.19 54.28 -31.98
N ASN A 210 -28.65 53.42 -31.11
CA ASN A 210 -28.18 53.79 -29.76
C ASN A 210 -26.79 54.44 -29.78
N ASN A 211 -26.00 54.22 -30.84
CA ASN A 211 -24.61 54.67 -30.96
C ASN A 211 -24.44 55.86 -31.94
N CYS A 212 -25.53 56.37 -32.53
CA CYS A 212 -25.49 57.42 -33.53
C CYS A 212 -26.72 58.34 -33.44
N ASP A 213 -26.50 59.63 -33.71
CA ASP A 213 -27.55 60.66 -33.72
C ASP A 213 -28.19 60.82 -35.11
N GLU A 214 -27.46 60.44 -36.17
CA GLU A 214 -28.02 60.38 -37.53
C GLU A 214 -28.67 59.02 -37.81
N LEU A 215 -29.83 59.04 -38.47
CA LEU A 215 -30.45 57.84 -39.01
C LEU A 215 -29.63 57.30 -40.19
N GLY A 216 -28.78 56.32 -39.89
CA GLY A 216 -27.72 55.88 -40.79
C GLY A 216 -28.14 54.85 -41.85
N ILE A 217 -27.84 55.18 -43.11
CA ILE A 217 -27.51 54.22 -44.17
C ILE A 217 -26.56 53.15 -43.63
N LYS A 218 -25.55 53.63 -42.90
CA LYS A 218 -24.47 52.89 -42.28
C LYS A 218 -25.02 51.76 -41.40
N SER A 219 -26.06 52.02 -40.61
CA SER A 219 -26.73 51.04 -39.75
C SER A 219 -27.28 49.83 -40.52
N ILE A 220 -27.87 50.09 -41.69
CA ILE A 220 -28.50 49.07 -42.54
C ILE A 220 -27.43 48.27 -43.30
N TYR A 221 -26.41 48.97 -43.80
CA TYR A 221 -25.23 48.37 -44.41
C TYR A 221 -24.48 47.48 -43.41
N GLU A 222 -24.17 47.99 -42.22
CA GLU A 222 -23.58 47.27 -41.09
C GLU A 222 -24.40 46.01 -40.77
N ALA A 223 -25.72 46.11 -40.63
CA ALA A 223 -26.59 44.97 -40.40
C ALA A 223 -26.52 43.93 -41.54
N SER A 224 -26.50 44.37 -42.82
CA SER A 224 -26.35 43.47 -43.97
C SER A 224 -24.99 42.75 -43.99
N VAL A 225 -23.92 43.46 -43.63
CA VAL A 225 -22.57 42.92 -43.50
C VAL A 225 -22.51 41.92 -42.35
N PHE A 226 -23.05 42.22 -41.17
CA PHE A 226 -23.08 41.30 -40.03
C PHE A 226 -23.88 40.01 -40.30
N LEU A 227 -24.96 40.08 -41.09
CA LEU A 227 -25.68 38.88 -41.55
C LEU A 227 -24.81 38.02 -42.47
N ALA A 228 -24.20 38.61 -43.50
CA ALA A 228 -23.28 37.89 -44.40
C ALA A 228 -22.06 37.32 -43.65
N PHE A 229 -21.56 38.02 -42.64
CA PHE A 229 -20.47 37.63 -41.75
C PHE A 229 -20.84 36.38 -40.94
N HIS A 230 -22.01 36.37 -40.31
CA HIS A 230 -22.54 35.21 -39.56
C HIS A 230 -22.72 33.99 -40.47
N ASP A 231 -23.36 34.16 -41.64
CA ASP A 231 -23.57 33.07 -42.59
C ASP A 231 -22.25 32.47 -43.07
N SER A 232 -21.24 33.30 -43.30
CA SER A 232 -19.94 32.88 -43.82
C SER A 232 -19.07 32.22 -42.73
N ILE A 233 -19.17 32.65 -41.46
CA ILE A 233 -18.59 31.90 -40.33
C ILE A 233 -19.30 30.55 -40.15
N LYS A 234 -20.62 30.51 -40.24
CA LYS A 234 -21.40 29.26 -40.15
C LYS A 234 -21.01 28.29 -41.28
N TYR A 235 -20.80 28.80 -42.50
CA TYR A 235 -20.26 28.02 -43.62
C TYR A 235 -18.86 27.44 -43.29
N PHE A 236 -17.93 28.29 -42.84
CA PHE A 236 -16.56 27.91 -42.47
C PHE A 236 -16.54 26.83 -41.38
N GLU A 237 -17.27 27.03 -40.28
CA GLU A 237 -17.38 26.06 -39.19
C GLU A 237 -17.94 24.72 -39.66
N THR A 238 -19.02 24.71 -40.43
CA THR A 238 -19.62 23.47 -40.93
C THR A 238 -18.64 22.72 -41.83
N ARG A 239 -17.95 23.42 -42.74
CA ARG A 239 -16.95 22.82 -43.64
C ARG A 239 -15.73 22.27 -42.87
N LEU A 240 -15.25 22.96 -41.83
CA LEU A 240 -14.18 22.45 -40.94
C LEU A 240 -14.62 21.19 -40.18
N LYS A 241 -15.80 21.22 -39.55
CA LYS A 241 -16.35 20.08 -38.78
C LYS A 241 -16.49 18.84 -39.67
N THR A 242 -17.17 18.97 -40.81
CA THR A 242 -17.36 17.87 -41.76
C THR A 242 -16.02 17.34 -42.33
N TYR A 243 -15.06 18.21 -42.62
CA TYR A 243 -13.73 17.76 -43.06
C TYR A 243 -13.01 16.96 -41.97
N TRP A 244 -12.96 17.47 -40.74
CA TRP A 244 -12.27 16.81 -39.62
C TRP A 244 -12.87 15.45 -39.28
N GLU A 245 -14.20 15.35 -39.19
CA GLU A 245 -14.92 14.08 -38.96
C GLU A 245 -14.55 13.00 -39.98
N GLN A 246 -14.36 13.38 -41.25
CA GLN A 246 -14.02 12.49 -42.37
C GLN A 246 -12.51 12.23 -42.53
N ASN A 247 -11.64 13.13 -42.06
CA ASN A 247 -10.22 13.16 -42.42
C ASN A 247 -9.24 13.14 -41.23
N LYS A 248 -9.71 13.09 -39.97
CA LYS A 248 -8.82 13.20 -38.79
C LYS A 248 -7.66 12.19 -38.72
N THR A 249 -7.77 11.02 -39.34
CA THR A 249 -6.65 10.06 -39.49
C THR A 249 -5.48 10.54 -40.38
N LYS A 250 -5.62 11.71 -41.01
CA LYS A 250 -4.54 12.40 -41.75
C LYS A 250 -3.72 13.37 -40.89
N GLY A 251 -4.14 13.63 -39.64
CA GLY A 251 -3.44 14.53 -38.71
C GLY A 251 -3.63 16.02 -38.96
N LEU A 252 -3.05 16.84 -38.08
CA LEU A 252 -3.34 18.28 -38.01
C LEU A 252 -2.78 19.09 -39.20
N LYS A 253 -1.74 18.61 -39.89
CA LYS A 253 -1.16 19.30 -41.06
C LYS A 253 -2.08 19.36 -42.27
N GLU A 254 -2.86 18.30 -42.48
CA GLU A 254 -3.86 18.23 -43.56
C GLU A 254 -5.09 19.07 -43.20
N LEU A 255 -5.45 19.15 -41.90
CA LEU A 255 -6.44 20.11 -41.40
C LEU A 255 -6.02 21.56 -41.65
N ASP A 256 -4.78 21.96 -41.36
CA ASP A 256 -4.31 23.33 -41.64
C ASP A 256 -4.27 23.62 -43.14
N THR A 257 -3.73 22.71 -43.94
CA THR A 257 -3.72 22.83 -45.40
C THR A 257 -5.14 22.99 -45.97
N PHE A 258 -6.13 22.28 -45.42
CA PHE A 258 -7.53 22.47 -45.77
C PHE A 258 -8.08 23.82 -45.28
N ALA A 259 -7.79 24.22 -44.04
CA ALA A 259 -8.27 25.45 -43.43
C ALA A 259 -7.78 26.72 -44.14
N GLN A 260 -6.51 26.77 -44.57
CA GLN A 260 -5.98 27.91 -45.35
C GLN A 260 -6.68 28.05 -46.71
N ASN A 261 -6.98 26.93 -47.38
CA ASN A 261 -7.74 26.94 -48.63
C ASN A 261 -9.20 27.37 -48.40
N LEU A 262 -9.85 26.77 -47.39
CA LEU A 262 -11.23 27.08 -47.01
C LEU A 262 -11.41 28.53 -46.54
N LEU A 263 -10.40 29.15 -45.94
CA LEU A 263 -10.43 30.56 -45.54
C LEU A 263 -10.52 31.46 -46.78
N ASN A 264 -9.74 31.19 -47.83
CA ASN A 264 -9.84 31.93 -49.10
C ASN A 264 -11.18 31.68 -49.81
N GLU A 265 -11.67 30.44 -49.81
CA GLU A 265 -13.00 30.04 -50.31
C GLU A 265 -14.12 30.81 -49.57
N THR A 266 -14.00 30.94 -48.25
CA THR A 266 -14.98 31.62 -47.39
C THR A 266 -14.94 33.14 -47.55
N VAL A 267 -13.76 33.74 -47.75
CA VAL A 267 -13.64 35.17 -48.07
C VAL A 267 -14.32 35.48 -49.41
N LYS A 268 -14.21 34.58 -50.40
CA LYS A 268 -14.97 34.71 -51.65
C LYS A 268 -16.48 34.55 -51.43
N TYR A 269 -16.90 33.54 -50.66
CA TYR A 269 -18.31 33.31 -50.33
C TYR A 269 -18.95 34.50 -49.60
N PHE A 270 -18.20 35.17 -48.71
CA PHE A 270 -18.61 36.41 -48.07
C PHE A 270 -18.75 37.56 -49.08
N ASP A 271 -17.75 37.77 -49.94
CA ASP A 271 -17.77 38.81 -50.98
C ASP A 271 -18.89 38.64 -52.03
N GLU A 272 -19.33 37.41 -52.26
CA GLU A 272 -20.41 37.03 -53.19
C GLU A 272 -21.76 36.80 -52.49
N ASN A 273 -21.87 37.06 -51.17
CA ASN A 273 -23.06 36.74 -50.38
C ASN A 273 -24.28 37.59 -50.79
N SER A 274 -25.40 36.93 -51.09
CA SER A 274 -26.62 37.57 -51.63
C SER A 274 -27.32 38.54 -50.67
N LYS A 275 -27.05 38.49 -49.35
CA LYS A 275 -27.62 39.41 -48.36
C LYS A 275 -26.90 40.76 -48.30
N LEU A 276 -25.71 40.90 -48.91
CA LEU A 276 -24.98 42.16 -48.97
C LEU A 276 -25.69 43.19 -49.84
N LEU A 277 -25.94 44.38 -49.28
CA LEU A 277 -26.54 45.51 -50.01
C LEU A 277 -25.56 46.20 -50.97
N CYS A 278 -24.27 46.21 -50.63
CA CYS A 278 -23.16 46.58 -51.50
C CYS A 278 -21.86 45.92 -50.97
N LYS A 279 -20.71 46.14 -51.65
CA LYS A 279 -19.46 45.44 -51.31
C LYS A 279 -18.95 45.79 -49.89
N PRO A 280 -18.39 44.82 -49.13
CA PRO A 280 -17.83 45.07 -47.81
C PRO A 280 -16.56 45.93 -47.92
N SER A 281 -16.43 46.93 -47.03
CA SER A 281 -15.26 47.79 -46.92
C SER A 281 -14.01 47.00 -46.50
N GLN A 282 -12.82 47.59 -46.68
CA GLN A 282 -11.58 46.95 -46.24
C GLN A 282 -11.56 46.69 -44.72
N GLU A 283 -12.07 47.63 -43.92
CA GLU A 283 -12.21 47.47 -42.46
C GLU A 283 -13.05 46.23 -42.10
N PHE A 284 -14.22 46.05 -42.71
CA PHE A 284 -15.04 44.85 -42.46
C PHE A 284 -14.38 43.56 -42.94
N ARG A 285 -13.62 43.60 -44.05
CA ARG A 285 -12.83 42.44 -44.53
C ARG A 285 -11.72 42.07 -43.55
N GLU A 286 -11.02 43.05 -42.98
CA GLU A 286 -9.95 42.83 -42.00
C GLU A 286 -10.49 42.26 -40.69
N VAL A 287 -11.63 42.78 -40.20
CA VAL A 287 -12.35 42.21 -39.04
C VAL A 287 -12.82 40.77 -39.33
N PHE A 288 -13.36 40.51 -40.53
CA PHE A 288 -13.81 39.17 -40.92
C PHE A 288 -12.65 38.16 -41.02
N LEU A 289 -11.55 38.54 -41.68
CA LEU A 289 -10.32 37.75 -41.75
C LEU A 289 -9.73 37.45 -40.37
N LYS A 290 -9.85 38.37 -39.40
CA LYS A 290 -9.45 38.15 -38.02
C LYS A 290 -10.36 37.13 -37.34
N SER A 291 -11.69 37.29 -37.41
CA SER A 291 -12.63 36.35 -36.77
C SER A 291 -12.58 34.94 -37.36
N LEU A 292 -12.36 34.77 -38.67
CA LEU A 292 -12.12 33.44 -39.27
C LEU A 292 -10.86 32.76 -38.69
N LYS A 293 -9.78 33.51 -38.45
CA LYS A 293 -8.55 32.99 -37.82
C LYS A 293 -8.75 32.65 -36.35
N GLU A 294 -9.54 33.44 -35.62
CA GLU A 294 -9.91 33.17 -34.22
C GLU A 294 -10.76 31.89 -34.11
N VAL A 295 -11.78 31.73 -34.97
CA VAL A 295 -12.59 30.51 -35.07
C VAL A 295 -11.73 29.29 -35.42
N TYR A 296 -10.82 29.42 -36.39
CA TYR A 296 -9.92 28.33 -36.75
C TYR A 296 -8.96 27.96 -35.60
N SER A 297 -8.35 28.93 -34.91
CA SER A 297 -7.44 28.65 -33.79
C SER A 297 -8.15 27.95 -32.62
N MET A 298 -9.41 28.31 -32.33
CA MET A 298 -10.25 27.57 -31.37
C MET A 298 -10.54 26.14 -31.85
N PHE A 299 -10.81 25.95 -33.15
CA PHE A 299 -11.05 24.64 -33.73
C PHE A 299 -9.79 23.74 -33.68
N GLU A 300 -8.63 24.25 -34.10
CA GLU A 300 -7.33 23.58 -34.05
C GLU A 300 -6.97 23.15 -32.62
N SER A 301 -7.16 24.04 -31.63
CA SER A 301 -6.94 23.73 -30.21
C SER A 301 -7.77 22.55 -29.73
N ASN A 302 -8.99 22.38 -30.25
CA ASN A 302 -9.88 21.28 -29.87
C ASN A 302 -9.59 20.00 -30.66
N ALA A 303 -9.29 20.10 -31.95
CA ALA A 303 -8.83 18.99 -32.79
C ALA A 303 -7.53 18.36 -32.22
N LYS A 304 -6.60 19.20 -31.72
CA LYS A 304 -5.39 18.74 -31.03
C LYS A 304 -5.68 17.99 -29.73
N LYS A 305 -6.61 18.47 -28.90
CA LYS A 305 -7.03 17.76 -27.66
C LYS A 305 -7.70 16.42 -27.98
N GLU A 306 -8.48 16.34 -29.06
CA GLU A 306 -9.02 15.06 -29.53
C GLU A 306 -7.89 14.11 -29.96
N ALA A 307 -6.92 14.60 -30.74
CA ALA A 307 -5.75 13.84 -31.15
C ALA A 307 -4.95 13.29 -29.95
N GLU A 308 -4.65 14.13 -28.96
CA GLU A 308 -3.93 13.76 -27.73
C GLU A 308 -4.71 12.72 -26.89
N MET A 309 -6.03 12.91 -26.70
CA MET A 309 -6.88 11.97 -25.98
C MET A 309 -6.99 10.61 -26.69
N VAL A 310 -7.20 10.63 -28.01
CA VAL A 310 -7.28 9.40 -28.81
C VAL A 310 -5.95 8.67 -28.80
N LEU A 311 -4.84 9.39 -28.93
CA LEU A 311 -3.49 8.82 -28.86
C LEU A 311 -3.21 8.15 -27.50
N ALA A 312 -3.63 8.75 -26.38
CA ALA A 312 -3.52 8.13 -25.06
C ALA A 312 -4.30 6.81 -24.95
N ILE A 313 -5.45 6.70 -25.64
CA ILE A 313 -6.20 5.45 -25.76
C ILE A 313 -5.43 4.43 -26.61
N VAL A 314 -4.92 4.83 -27.79
CA VAL A 314 -4.12 3.94 -28.66
C VAL A 314 -2.87 3.41 -27.93
N LEU A 315 -2.16 4.27 -27.19
CA LEU A 315 -1.00 3.88 -26.39
C LEU A 315 -1.39 2.83 -25.33
N LYS A 316 -2.49 3.05 -24.60
CA LYS A 316 -2.98 2.09 -23.61
C LYS A 316 -3.34 0.74 -24.24
N ASP A 317 -4.08 0.76 -25.35
CA ASP A 317 -4.48 -0.44 -26.10
C ASP A 317 -3.23 -1.21 -26.60
N CYS A 318 -2.20 -0.51 -27.08
CA CYS A 318 -0.92 -1.11 -27.50
C CYS A 318 -0.08 -1.67 -26.35
N ILE A 319 -0.07 -1.02 -25.19
CA ILE A 319 0.61 -1.52 -23.98
C ILE A 319 -0.07 -2.80 -23.48
N GLN A 320 -1.41 -2.84 -23.47
CA GLN A 320 -2.16 -4.05 -23.13
C GLN A 320 -1.83 -5.19 -24.11
N PHE A 321 -1.83 -4.92 -25.42
CA PHE A 321 -1.44 -5.88 -26.45
C PHE A 321 -0.01 -6.43 -26.21
N TYR A 322 0.96 -5.59 -25.84
CA TYR A 322 2.30 -6.06 -25.47
C TYR A 322 2.28 -6.97 -24.23
N GLN A 323 1.61 -6.51 -23.16
CA GLN A 323 1.56 -7.21 -21.86
C GLN A 323 0.87 -8.58 -21.95
N ASP A 324 -0.19 -8.69 -22.74
CA ASP A 324 -0.92 -9.94 -22.98
C ASP A 324 -0.07 -10.93 -23.78
N ASN A 325 0.61 -10.48 -24.85
CA ASN A 325 1.46 -11.35 -25.66
C ASN A 325 2.67 -11.87 -24.89
N ILE A 326 3.33 -11.05 -24.06
CA ILE A 326 4.47 -11.52 -23.26
C ILE A 326 4.04 -12.43 -22.11
N GLN A 327 2.88 -12.19 -21.48
CA GLN A 327 2.30 -13.10 -20.50
C GLN A 327 1.96 -14.45 -21.13
N ARG A 328 1.26 -14.45 -22.27
CA ARG A 328 0.87 -15.67 -23.00
C ARG A 328 2.08 -16.49 -23.45
N TYR A 329 3.15 -15.82 -23.88
CA TYR A 329 4.42 -16.50 -24.17
C TYR A 329 5.00 -17.17 -22.93
N TRP A 330 5.08 -16.47 -21.80
CA TRP A 330 5.60 -17.00 -20.53
C TRP A 330 4.79 -18.19 -20.00
N GLU A 331 3.46 -18.11 -20.03
CA GLU A 331 2.56 -19.20 -19.64
C GLU A 331 2.77 -20.46 -20.49
N THR A 332 2.92 -20.28 -21.81
CA THR A 332 3.18 -21.37 -22.76
C THR A 332 4.59 -21.94 -22.63
N ASN A 333 5.55 -21.16 -22.11
CA ASN A 333 6.99 -21.48 -22.12
C ASN A 333 7.65 -21.36 -20.73
N ARG A 334 6.99 -21.77 -19.64
CA ARG A 334 7.52 -21.70 -18.25
C ARG A 334 8.89 -22.35 -17.96
N ASN A 335 9.39 -23.15 -18.91
CA ASN A 335 10.70 -23.82 -18.84
C ASN A 335 11.74 -23.16 -19.75
N ALA A 336 11.38 -22.14 -20.53
CA ALA A 336 12.29 -21.38 -21.37
C ALA A 336 12.95 -20.27 -20.54
N GLY A 337 14.22 -20.46 -20.20
CA GLY A 337 14.99 -19.53 -19.39
C GLY A 337 15.22 -18.16 -20.06
N LEU A 338 15.81 -17.24 -19.29
CA LEU A 338 15.88 -15.80 -19.58
C LEU A 338 16.25 -15.41 -21.02
N ALA A 339 17.20 -16.11 -21.65
CA ALA A 339 17.64 -15.83 -23.03
C ALA A 339 16.53 -16.01 -24.08
N ALA A 340 15.59 -16.94 -23.87
CA ALA A 340 14.45 -17.16 -24.77
C ALA A 340 13.40 -16.04 -24.62
N LEU A 341 13.17 -15.56 -23.39
CA LEU A 341 12.31 -14.40 -23.10
C LEU A 341 12.85 -13.15 -23.81
N HIS A 342 14.15 -12.85 -23.68
CA HIS A 342 14.80 -11.74 -24.40
C HIS A 342 14.65 -11.86 -25.92
N LYS A 343 14.87 -13.05 -26.50
CA LYS A 343 14.69 -13.25 -27.95
C LYS A 343 13.25 -13.01 -28.42
N ASN A 344 12.25 -13.39 -27.63
CA ASN A 344 10.85 -13.18 -28.00
C ASN A 344 10.34 -11.76 -27.71
N ASN A 345 10.93 -11.04 -26.74
CA ASN A 345 10.65 -9.62 -26.49
C ASN A 345 10.81 -8.80 -27.78
N GLU A 346 11.91 -9.00 -28.51
CA GLU A 346 12.20 -8.31 -29.78
C GLU A 346 11.26 -8.69 -30.94
N ILE A 347 10.49 -9.78 -30.81
CA ILE A 347 9.42 -10.15 -31.75
C ILE A 347 8.12 -9.44 -31.34
N ILE A 348 7.75 -9.49 -30.06
CA ILE A 348 6.54 -8.84 -29.54
C ILE A 348 6.63 -7.31 -29.66
N LYS A 349 7.80 -6.71 -29.42
CA LYS A 349 8.08 -5.28 -29.68
C LYS A 349 7.72 -4.89 -31.13
N LYS A 350 8.15 -5.68 -32.11
CA LYS A 350 7.84 -5.44 -33.54
C LYS A 350 6.36 -5.63 -33.85
N GLN A 351 5.72 -6.65 -33.28
CA GLN A 351 4.27 -6.87 -33.44
C GLN A 351 3.45 -5.72 -32.82
N THR A 352 3.85 -5.23 -31.64
CA THR A 352 3.23 -4.07 -30.98
C THR A 352 3.42 -2.79 -31.80
N TRP A 353 4.59 -2.62 -32.42
CA TRP A 353 4.83 -1.47 -33.29
C TRP A 353 4.02 -1.53 -34.58
N ILE A 354 3.80 -2.71 -35.18
CA ILE A 354 2.85 -2.88 -36.29
C ILE A 354 1.42 -2.54 -35.82
N HIS A 355 0.99 -3.10 -34.68
CA HIS A 355 -0.33 -2.84 -34.11
C HIS A 355 -0.60 -1.35 -33.84
N PHE A 356 0.39 -0.62 -33.30
CA PHE A 356 0.31 0.84 -33.16
C PHE A 356 0.23 1.55 -34.52
N ASN A 357 1.08 1.16 -35.48
CA ASN A 357 1.17 1.83 -36.77
C ASN A 357 -0.10 1.72 -37.62
N GLU A 358 -0.81 0.60 -37.50
CA GLU A 358 -2.03 0.23 -38.23
C GLU A 358 -3.31 0.48 -37.43
N HIS A 359 -3.22 1.06 -36.22
CA HIS A 359 -4.35 1.17 -35.32
C HIS A 359 -5.45 2.10 -35.89
N PRO A 360 -6.71 1.64 -36.07
CA PRO A 360 -7.72 2.33 -36.89
C PRO A 360 -8.23 3.66 -36.30
N LYS A 361 -7.97 3.94 -35.01
CA LYS A 361 -8.30 5.22 -34.37
C LYS A 361 -7.17 6.26 -34.46
N LEU A 362 -5.97 5.91 -34.92
CA LEU A 362 -4.80 6.77 -34.79
C LEU A 362 -4.90 8.03 -35.67
N ILE A 363 -4.84 9.20 -35.05
CA ILE A 363 -5.00 10.51 -35.70
C ILE A 363 -3.67 11.03 -36.27
N GLU A 364 -2.61 11.05 -35.45
CA GLU A 364 -1.24 11.32 -35.91
C GLU A 364 -0.20 10.67 -35.00
N LYS A 365 1.08 10.72 -35.42
CA LYS A 365 2.23 10.08 -34.74
C LYS A 365 3.23 11.14 -34.26
N PRO A 366 2.99 11.81 -33.12
CA PRO A 366 3.99 12.69 -32.54
C PRO A 366 5.16 11.87 -31.98
N GLN A 367 6.39 12.35 -32.16
CA GLN A 367 7.60 11.62 -31.78
C GLN A 367 7.68 11.31 -30.27
N THR A 368 7.04 12.13 -29.44
CA THR A 368 6.92 11.93 -27.99
C THR A 368 6.16 10.66 -27.60
N ALA A 369 5.14 10.26 -28.37
CA ALA A 369 4.37 9.05 -28.10
C ALA A 369 5.12 7.77 -28.48
N ILE A 370 6.09 7.86 -29.40
CA ILE A 370 6.96 6.74 -29.76
C ILE A 370 7.85 6.40 -28.56
N SER A 371 8.53 7.40 -27.98
CA SER A 371 9.37 7.17 -26.81
C SER A 371 8.56 6.85 -25.55
N GLU A 372 7.33 7.36 -25.39
CA GLU A 372 6.44 6.94 -24.31
C GLU A 372 6.06 5.45 -24.43
N LEU A 373 5.72 4.97 -25.64
CA LEU A 373 5.42 3.57 -25.90
C LEU A 373 6.63 2.68 -25.64
N GLU A 374 7.80 3.04 -26.16
CA GLU A 374 9.06 2.31 -25.96
C GLU A 374 9.44 2.22 -24.49
N ASN A 375 9.35 3.32 -23.73
CA ASN A 375 9.61 3.34 -22.29
C ASN A 375 8.66 2.42 -21.52
N LYS A 376 7.34 2.50 -21.76
CA LYS A 376 6.34 1.68 -21.04
C LYS A 376 6.40 0.19 -21.41
N ILE A 377 6.79 -0.12 -22.65
CA ILE A 377 7.12 -1.49 -23.07
C ILE A 377 8.35 -2.00 -22.30
N GLU A 378 9.40 -1.19 -22.19
CA GLU A 378 10.65 -1.59 -21.53
C GLU A 378 10.51 -1.68 -19.99
N GLU A 379 9.66 -0.86 -19.37
CA GLU A 379 9.22 -1.03 -17.97
C GLU A 379 8.44 -2.34 -17.78
N SER A 380 7.47 -2.61 -18.66
CA SER A 380 6.69 -3.86 -18.65
C SER A 380 7.59 -5.09 -18.83
N PHE A 381 8.63 -4.97 -19.66
CA PHE A 381 9.61 -6.02 -19.88
C PHE A 381 10.47 -6.28 -18.63
N LYS A 382 11.03 -5.23 -18.01
CA LYS A 382 11.84 -5.34 -16.79
C LYS A 382 11.08 -5.98 -15.63
N LEU A 383 9.78 -5.65 -15.49
CA LEU A 383 8.91 -6.31 -14.51
C LEU A 383 8.80 -7.82 -14.76
N ARG A 384 8.58 -8.25 -16.02
CA ARG A 384 8.57 -9.67 -16.40
C ARG A 384 9.93 -10.33 -16.20
N GLU A 385 11.02 -9.66 -16.54
CA GLU A 385 12.38 -10.18 -16.37
C GLU A 385 12.69 -10.49 -14.90
N ASN A 386 12.31 -9.59 -13.98
CA ASN A 386 12.50 -9.79 -12.54
C ASN A 386 11.61 -10.91 -11.98
N ILE A 387 10.38 -11.06 -12.48
CA ILE A 387 9.50 -12.19 -12.12
C ILE A 387 10.14 -13.53 -12.54
N VAL A 388 10.74 -13.62 -13.73
CA VAL A 388 11.42 -14.85 -14.19
C VAL A 388 12.67 -15.15 -13.36
N LYS A 389 13.47 -14.14 -13.00
CA LYS A 389 14.63 -14.32 -12.11
C LYS A 389 14.22 -14.88 -10.74
N HIS A 390 13.18 -14.34 -10.12
CA HIS A 390 12.67 -14.84 -8.83
C HIS A 390 12.00 -16.22 -8.94
N ASP A 391 11.36 -16.57 -10.06
CA ASP A 391 10.84 -17.92 -10.30
C ASP A 391 11.99 -18.96 -10.43
N GLU A 392 13.09 -18.61 -11.10
CA GLU A 392 14.30 -19.44 -11.12
C GLU A 392 14.94 -19.60 -9.72
N GLU A 393 14.99 -18.54 -8.91
CA GLU A 393 15.47 -18.60 -7.52
C GLU A 393 14.55 -19.45 -6.65
N THR A 394 13.23 -19.27 -6.76
CA THR A 394 12.22 -20.05 -6.02
C THR A 394 12.33 -21.53 -6.35
N LYS A 395 12.50 -21.90 -7.63
CA LYS A 395 12.76 -23.29 -8.06
C LYS A 395 14.03 -23.86 -7.41
N LYS A 396 15.13 -23.09 -7.35
CA LYS A 396 16.39 -23.49 -6.71
C LYS A 396 16.21 -23.70 -5.19
N ILE A 397 15.44 -22.84 -4.53
CA ILE A 397 15.12 -22.95 -3.09
C ILE A 397 14.22 -24.15 -2.82
N GLN A 398 13.19 -24.39 -3.64
CA GLN A 398 12.27 -25.52 -3.50
C GLN A 398 13.01 -26.87 -3.53
N ILE A 399 13.90 -27.06 -4.51
CA ILE A 399 14.78 -28.24 -4.61
C ILE A 399 15.68 -28.36 -3.37
N LYS A 400 16.09 -27.24 -2.76
CA LYS A 400 16.92 -27.25 -1.55
C LYS A 400 16.13 -27.63 -0.30
N ILE A 401 14.87 -27.20 -0.19
CA ILE A 401 13.95 -27.59 0.89
C ILE A 401 13.70 -29.10 0.81
N GLU A 402 13.34 -29.62 -0.36
CA GLU A 402 13.12 -31.06 -0.58
C GLU A 402 14.35 -31.91 -0.20
N GLN A 403 15.56 -31.46 -0.53
CA GLN A 403 16.81 -32.10 -0.09
C GLN A 403 17.04 -32.06 1.43
N LEU A 404 16.53 -31.05 2.14
CA LEU A 404 16.66 -30.90 3.59
C LEU A 404 15.56 -31.67 4.35
N GLU A 405 14.35 -31.74 3.81
CA GLU A 405 13.25 -32.54 4.36
C GLU A 405 13.59 -34.03 4.33
N ASN A 406 14.11 -34.54 3.20
CA ASN A 406 14.61 -35.92 3.10
C ASN A 406 15.74 -36.20 4.10
N LYS A 407 16.65 -35.25 4.36
CA LYS A 407 17.68 -35.40 5.40
C LYS A 407 17.10 -35.39 6.81
N ASN A 408 16.12 -34.53 7.09
CA ASN A 408 15.44 -34.49 8.38
C ASN A 408 14.66 -35.78 8.68
N LEU A 409 14.06 -36.41 7.67
CA LEU A 409 13.40 -37.71 7.80
C LEU A 409 14.40 -38.78 8.26
N ASN A 410 15.52 -38.93 7.56
CA ASN A 410 16.59 -39.88 7.89
C ASN A 410 17.19 -39.63 9.30
N LEU A 411 17.31 -38.36 9.72
CA LEU A 411 17.77 -38.00 11.06
C LEU A 411 16.74 -38.38 12.14
N ARG A 412 15.43 -38.17 11.90
CA ARG A 412 14.36 -38.59 12.82
C ARG A 412 14.33 -40.10 13.02
N GLU A 413 14.47 -40.88 11.94
CA GLU A 413 14.60 -42.35 12.04
C GLU A 413 15.85 -42.79 12.82
N THR A 414 16.92 -42.00 12.76
CA THR A 414 18.17 -42.28 13.48
C THR A 414 18.03 -41.97 14.98
N ILE A 415 17.41 -40.83 15.33
CA ILE A 415 17.11 -40.47 16.72
C ILE A 415 16.20 -41.51 17.37
N ALA A 416 15.13 -41.94 16.68
CA ALA A 416 14.21 -42.94 17.22
C ALA A 416 14.88 -44.30 17.56
N LYS A 417 15.97 -44.67 16.87
CA LYS A 417 16.77 -45.86 17.18
C LYS A 417 17.60 -45.65 18.45
N TYR A 418 18.22 -44.48 18.61
CA TYR A 418 19.00 -44.13 19.81
C TYR A 418 18.12 -43.91 21.05
N ASP A 419 16.91 -43.37 20.92
CA ASP A 419 15.95 -43.27 22.02
C ASP A 419 15.58 -44.66 22.58
N GLU A 420 15.33 -45.61 21.68
CA GLU A 420 14.99 -46.99 22.03
C GLU A 420 16.17 -47.75 22.65
N GLU A 421 17.40 -47.50 22.20
CA GLU A 421 18.61 -48.01 22.84
C GLU A 421 18.83 -47.37 24.23
N THR A 422 18.60 -46.06 24.36
CA THR A 422 18.71 -45.32 25.62
C THR A 422 17.73 -45.86 26.67
N ARG A 423 16.47 -46.15 26.29
CA ARG A 423 15.49 -46.82 27.18
C ARG A 423 15.99 -48.17 27.69
N ARG A 424 16.59 -49.00 26.82
CA ARG A 424 17.15 -50.31 27.19
C ARG A 424 18.31 -50.17 28.17
N ILE A 425 19.16 -49.16 27.99
CA ILE A 425 20.24 -48.84 28.93
C ILE A 425 19.65 -48.36 30.27
N GLN A 426 18.66 -47.46 30.25
CA GLN A 426 17.98 -46.95 31.45
C GLN A 426 17.41 -48.08 32.32
N MET A 427 16.67 -49.02 31.73
CA MET A 427 16.12 -50.20 32.42
C MET A 427 17.22 -51.08 33.02
N LYS A 428 18.37 -51.20 32.35
CA LYS A 428 19.50 -52.03 32.78
C LYS A 428 20.28 -51.37 33.93
N VAL A 429 20.36 -50.04 33.96
CA VAL A 429 20.88 -49.27 35.10
C VAL A 429 19.97 -49.47 36.32
N GLU A 430 18.65 -49.29 36.18
CA GLU A 430 17.70 -49.45 37.29
C GLU A 430 17.73 -50.87 37.91
N GLN A 431 17.92 -51.90 37.09
CA GLN A 431 18.14 -53.28 37.55
C GLN A 431 19.45 -53.44 38.35
N LEU A 432 20.54 -52.80 37.90
CA LEU A 432 21.83 -52.84 38.58
C LEU A 432 21.82 -52.03 39.88
N GLU A 433 21.11 -50.90 39.95
CA GLU A 433 20.92 -50.11 41.17
C GLU A 433 20.19 -50.90 42.25
N LYS A 434 19.07 -51.57 41.90
CA LYS A 434 18.35 -52.46 42.83
C LYS A 434 19.24 -53.62 43.32
N LYS A 435 20.08 -54.18 42.46
CA LYS A 435 21.07 -55.20 42.85
C LYS A 435 22.16 -54.65 43.79
N ASN A 436 22.65 -53.44 43.54
CA ASN A 436 23.61 -52.75 44.41
C ASN A 436 23.01 -52.43 45.79
N LEU A 437 21.74 -52.06 45.85
CA LEU A 437 21.04 -51.79 47.11
C LEU A 437 21.00 -53.05 48.01
N ASN A 438 20.62 -54.20 47.44
CA ASN A 438 20.63 -55.48 48.15
C ASN A 438 22.04 -55.88 48.61
N LEU A 439 23.07 -55.68 47.76
CA LEU A 439 24.46 -55.99 48.13
C LEU A 439 24.95 -55.11 49.30
N ARG A 440 24.59 -53.82 49.34
CA ARG A 440 24.89 -52.93 50.47
C ARG A 440 24.20 -53.38 51.77
N GLY A 441 22.96 -53.86 51.69
CA GLY A 441 22.27 -54.47 52.83
C GLY A 441 23.00 -55.70 53.39
N ASN A 442 23.44 -56.59 52.50
CA ASN A 442 24.20 -57.79 52.90
C ASN A 442 25.56 -57.44 53.55
N ILE A 443 26.27 -56.43 53.03
CA ILE A 443 27.53 -55.95 53.62
C ILE A 443 27.29 -55.39 55.02
N ALA A 444 26.26 -54.56 55.22
CA ALA A 444 25.94 -54.00 56.53
C ALA A 444 25.63 -55.08 57.59
N ASN A 445 24.95 -56.16 57.18
CA ASN A 445 24.68 -57.30 58.07
C ASN A 445 25.99 -58.01 58.49
N HIS A 446 26.90 -58.27 57.55
CA HIS A 446 28.20 -58.88 57.86
C HIS A 446 29.15 -57.96 58.63
N ASP A 447 29.08 -56.63 58.46
CA ASP A 447 29.81 -55.67 59.29
C ASP A 447 29.35 -55.75 60.76
N GLU A 448 28.06 -55.88 61.02
CA GLU A 448 27.55 -56.04 62.40
C GLU A 448 27.94 -57.40 63.00
N GLU A 449 27.84 -58.47 62.21
CA GLU A 449 28.32 -59.81 62.59
C GLU A 449 29.82 -59.82 62.93
N THR A 450 30.63 -59.15 62.11
CA THR A 450 32.07 -58.98 62.33
C THR A 450 32.36 -58.21 63.62
N ARG A 451 31.64 -57.12 63.92
CA ARG A 451 31.78 -56.40 65.20
C ARG A 451 31.44 -57.28 66.41
N ARG A 452 30.39 -58.11 66.32
CA ARG A 452 30.01 -59.06 67.37
C ARG A 452 31.10 -60.12 67.61
N ILE A 453 31.78 -60.57 66.54
CA ILE A 453 32.94 -61.46 66.63
C ILE A 453 34.14 -60.73 67.27
N GLN A 454 34.45 -59.51 66.83
CA GLN A 454 35.57 -58.70 67.32
C GLN A 454 35.49 -58.48 68.85
N MET A 455 34.33 -58.06 69.37
CA MET A 455 34.09 -57.91 70.81
C MET A 455 34.31 -59.22 71.58
N LYS A 456 33.99 -60.36 70.97
CA LYS A 456 34.09 -61.68 71.60
C LYS A 456 35.53 -62.19 71.63
N VAL A 457 36.34 -61.84 70.63
CA VAL A 457 37.80 -62.04 70.64
C VAL A 457 38.44 -61.20 71.75
N GLU A 458 38.15 -59.90 71.82
CA GLU A 458 38.73 -58.99 72.83
C GLU A 458 38.42 -59.43 74.28
N GLN A 459 37.23 -59.99 74.52
CA GLN A 459 36.86 -60.60 75.80
C GLN A 459 37.67 -61.86 76.13
N LEU A 460 37.98 -62.69 75.13
CA LEU A 460 38.79 -63.90 75.30
C LEU A 460 40.27 -63.56 75.51
N GLU A 461 40.81 -62.54 74.81
CA GLU A 461 42.19 -62.09 74.96
C GLU A 461 42.47 -61.57 76.38
N LYS A 462 41.59 -60.72 76.92
CA LYS A 462 41.69 -60.25 78.32
C LYS A 462 41.64 -61.41 79.33
N LYS A 463 40.82 -62.43 79.06
CA LYS A 463 40.75 -63.64 79.89
C LYS A 463 42.03 -64.47 79.81
N ASN A 464 42.65 -64.55 78.63
CA ASN A 464 43.89 -65.29 78.39
C ASN A 464 45.12 -64.61 79.02
N GLN A 465 45.19 -63.26 79.02
CA GLN A 465 46.25 -62.52 79.73
C GLN A 465 46.25 -62.80 81.24
N ILE A 466 45.07 -62.80 81.88
CA ILE A 466 44.91 -63.13 83.30
C ILE A 466 45.38 -64.58 83.58
N GLN A 467 45.05 -65.52 82.70
CA GLN A 467 45.50 -66.91 82.79
C GLN A 467 47.03 -67.03 82.66
N SER A 468 47.66 -66.24 81.77
CA SER A 468 49.12 -66.25 81.56
C SER A 468 49.87 -65.78 82.81
N GLN A 469 49.46 -64.66 83.41
CA GLN A 469 50.10 -64.13 84.62
C GLN A 469 49.93 -65.05 85.85
N ALA A 470 48.83 -65.80 85.94
CA ALA A 470 48.68 -66.84 86.96
C ALA A 470 49.72 -67.97 86.80
N ASN A 471 49.98 -68.40 85.57
CA ASN A 471 50.92 -69.47 85.26
C ASN A 471 52.40 -69.07 85.48
N GLU A 472 52.78 -67.82 85.17
CA GLU A 472 54.15 -67.34 85.38
C GLU A 472 54.54 -67.30 86.87
N ASN A 473 53.62 -66.89 87.74
CA ASN A 473 53.83 -66.90 89.19
C ASN A 473 54.02 -68.35 89.72
N LEU A 474 53.16 -69.28 89.29
CA LEU A 474 53.28 -70.71 89.63
C LEU A 474 54.61 -71.33 89.13
N ALA A 475 55.09 -70.94 87.96
CA ALA A 475 56.37 -71.39 87.43
C ALA A 475 57.56 -70.84 88.25
N SER A 476 57.48 -69.59 88.70
CA SER A 476 58.50 -68.94 89.54
C SER A 476 58.67 -69.66 90.89
N ASP A 477 57.57 -69.89 91.61
CA ASP A 477 57.61 -70.56 92.91
C ASP A 477 58.07 -72.02 92.81
N SER A 478 57.65 -72.74 91.77
CA SER A 478 58.11 -74.11 91.47
C SER A 478 59.63 -74.15 91.20
N ALA A 479 60.15 -73.22 90.41
CA ALA A 479 61.59 -73.10 90.15
C ALA A 479 62.38 -72.74 91.42
N ARG A 480 61.81 -71.93 92.32
CA ARG A 480 62.42 -71.55 93.60
C ARG A 480 62.50 -72.73 94.56
N PHE A 481 61.42 -73.51 94.71
CA PHE A 481 61.41 -74.73 95.52
C PHE A 481 62.41 -75.77 95.03
N LYS A 482 62.56 -75.93 93.71
CA LYS A 482 63.47 -76.93 93.14
C LYS A 482 64.94 -76.66 93.48
N ARG A 483 65.39 -75.41 93.37
CA ARG A 483 66.78 -75.01 93.74
C ARG A 483 67.06 -75.28 95.22
N LEU A 484 66.10 -74.98 96.09
CA LEU A 484 66.21 -75.20 97.55
C LEU A 484 66.30 -76.69 97.93
N LEU A 485 65.79 -77.59 97.08
CA LEU A 485 65.96 -79.03 97.22
C LEU A 485 67.35 -79.49 96.75
N ASP A 486 67.86 -78.89 95.68
CA ASP A 486 69.19 -79.17 95.14
C ASP A 486 70.31 -78.67 96.07
N ASP A 487 70.12 -77.52 96.74
CA ASP A 487 71.00 -77.03 97.82
C ASP A 487 71.20 -78.11 98.90
N LYS A 488 70.09 -78.66 99.43
CA LYS A 488 70.11 -79.66 100.50
C LYS A 488 70.78 -80.98 100.10
N ASN A 489 70.60 -81.43 98.86
CA ASN A 489 71.26 -82.64 98.36
C ASN A 489 72.76 -82.44 98.17
N ARG A 490 73.21 -81.23 97.78
CA ARG A 490 74.64 -80.93 97.62
C ARG A 490 75.36 -80.85 98.97
N GLU A 491 74.80 -80.13 99.94
CA GLU A 491 75.32 -80.09 101.33
C GLU A 491 75.45 -81.50 101.93
N MET A 492 74.47 -82.38 101.68
CA MET A 492 74.47 -83.74 102.22
C MET A 492 75.58 -84.62 101.62
N ASN A 493 75.85 -84.48 100.32
CA ASN A 493 76.95 -85.20 99.66
C ASN A 493 78.33 -84.62 100.04
N GLU A 494 78.45 -83.31 100.22
CA GLU A 494 79.69 -82.67 100.68
C GLU A 494 79.99 -83.03 102.15
N MET A 495 78.97 -83.19 103.01
CA MET A 495 79.14 -83.78 104.34
C MET A 495 79.57 -85.25 104.31
N LEU A 496 79.10 -86.04 103.33
CA LEU A 496 79.55 -87.42 103.12
C LEU A 496 81.04 -87.48 102.75
N ASN A 497 81.50 -86.69 101.77
CA ASN A 497 82.92 -86.56 101.46
C ASN A 497 83.74 -86.06 102.67
N THR A 498 83.18 -85.14 103.47
CA THR A 498 83.81 -84.65 104.72
C THR A 498 83.92 -85.74 105.80
N ILE A 499 83.08 -86.78 105.75
CA ILE A 499 83.16 -87.97 106.63
C ILE A 499 84.20 -88.97 106.09
N GLU A 500 84.23 -89.22 104.78
CA GLU A 500 85.24 -90.11 104.15
C GLU A 500 86.65 -89.53 104.30
N GLU A 501 86.87 -88.25 104.00
CA GLU A 501 88.14 -87.56 104.27
C GLU A 501 88.52 -87.57 105.76
N ARG A 502 87.54 -87.63 106.68
CA ARG A 502 87.82 -87.77 108.12
C ARG A 502 88.25 -89.18 108.51
N GLN A 503 87.85 -90.21 107.78
CA GLN A 503 88.41 -91.55 107.94
C GLN A 503 89.84 -91.62 107.39
N GLU A 504 90.08 -91.01 106.22
CA GLU A 504 91.43 -90.92 105.63
C GLU A 504 92.39 -90.13 106.55
N LYS A 505 91.93 -88.99 107.10
CA LYS A 505 92.67 -88.20 108.10
C LYS A 505 92.98 -88.98 109.38
N MET A 506 92.11 -89.88 109.84
CA MET A 506 92.45 -90.73 111.00
C MET A 506 93.57 -91.71 110.64
N LYS A 507 93.54 -92.34 109.47
CA LYS A 507 94.54 -93.32 109.06
C LYS A 507 95.94 -92.72 109.00
N GLN A 508 96.10 -91.60 108.27
CA GLN A 508 97.38 -90.90 108.18
C GLN A 508 97.84 -90.32 109.52
N PHE A 509 96.92 -89.83 110.37
CA PHE A 509 97.25 -89.36 111.73
C PHE A 509 97.80 -90.45 112.66
N TYR A 510 97.52 -91.73 112.41
CA TYR A 510 98.14 -92.84 113.13
C TYR A 510 99.47 -93.29 112.51
N GLU A 511 99.62 -93.23 111.18
CA GLU A 511 100.87 -93.57 110.48
C GLU A 511 101.97 -92.52 110.74
N GLU A 512 101.68 -91.22 110.60
CA GLU A 512 102.69 -90.17 110.77
C GLU A 512 103.07 -89.95 112.25
N LYS A 513 102.13 -90.18 113.19
CA LYS A 513 102.47 -90.28 114.62
C LYS A 513 103.42 -91.43 114.95
N ALA A 514 103.43 -92.50 114.16
CA ALA A 514 104.41 -93.58 114.36
C ALA A 514 105.82 -93.10 114.01
N GLU A 515 106.00 -92.34 112.91
CA GLU A 515 107.29 -91.72 112.59
C GLU A 515 107.72 -90.65 113.62
N GLU A 516 106.80 -89.79 114.04
CA GLU A 516 107.07 -88.75 115.05
C GLU A 516 107.48 -89.39 116.40
N THR A 517 106.79 -90.46 116.81
CA THR A 517 107.14 -91.23 118.01
C THR A 517 108.46 -91.98 117.85
N GLN A 518 108.76 -92.54 116.68
CA GLN A 518 110.02 -93.25 116.43
C GLN A 518 111.22 -92.29 116.48
N ARG A 519 111.16 -91.13 115.83
CA ARG A 519 112.23 -90.12 115.88
C ARG A 519 112.39 -89.49 117.28
N SER A 520 111.29 -89.37 118.02
CA SER A 520 111.31 -88.96 119.44
C SER A 520 112.04 -90.00 120.31
N LEU A 521 111.78 -91.30 120.10
CA LEU A 521 112.50 -92.39 120.76
C LEU A 521 114.00 -92.35 120.44
N GLU A 522 114.37 -92.27 119.16
CA GLU A 522 115.77 -92.39 118.72
C GLU A 522 116.71 -91.33 119.34
N LYS A 523 116.27 -90.07 119.53
CA LYS A 523 117.11 -89.03 120.14
C LYS A 523 116.91 -88.80 121.64
N GLN A 524 115.80 -89.23 122.25
CA GLN A 524 115.81 -89.46 123.71
C GLN A 524 116.69 -90.66 124.11
N PHE A 525 116.95 -91.58 123.18
CA PHE A 525 117.99 -92.60 123.34
C PHE A 525 119.38 -91.97 123.39
N GLU A 526 119.74 -91.11 122.44
CA GLU A 526 121.06 -90.43 122.42
C GLU A 526 121.27 -89.49 123.62
N GLU A 527 120.23 -88.82 124.13
CA GLU A 527 120.34 -87.98 125.33
C GLU A 527 120.68 -88.78 126.61
N LYS A 528 120.32 -90.07 126.67
CA LYS A 528 120.44 -90.88 127.90
C LYS A 528 121.44 -92.03 127.85
N LEU A 529 121.71 -92.63 126.68
CA LEU A 529 122.55 -93.82 126.57
C LEU A 529 124.00 -93.59 127.01
N ARG A 530 124.46 -92.33 127.12
CA ARG A 530 125.80 -92.03 127.66
C ARG A 530 125.95 -90.82 128.56
N LEU A 531 124.98 -90.64 129.45
CA LEU A 531 125.18 -89.88 130.70
C LEU A 531 124.98 -90.76 131.96
N ALA A 532 124.27 -91.89 131.86
CA ALA A 532 124.18 -92.90 132.92
C ALA A 532 123.81 -94.27 132.31
N GLU A 533 124.62 -95.34 132.34
CA GLU A 533 125.94 -95.56 132.97
C GLU A 533 126.05 -95.18 134.47
N GLU A 534 124.93 -95.26 135.20
CA GLU A 534 124.93 -95.33 136.68
C GLU A 534 123.90 -96.33 137.24
N ASN A 535 122.63 -95.91 137.37
CA ASN A 535 121.86 -96.20 138.58
C ASN A 535 120.50 -96.86 138.31
N ALA A 536 120.34 -98.10 138.77
CA ALA A 536 119.05 -98.78 138.89
C ALA A 536 119.09 -99.78 140.07
N GLN A 537 118.37 -99.49 141.17
CA GLN A 537 118.39 -100.32 142.38
C GLN A 537 117.13 -100.12 143.22
N ASN A 538 116.43 -101.19 143.62
CA ASN A 538 115.31 -101.21 144.60
C ASN A 538 114.07 -100.35 144.16
N LYS A 539 112.87 -100.36 144.78
CA LYS A 539 112.12 -101.29 145.68
C LYS A 539 110.61 -101.02 145.42
N GLY A 540 109.67 -101.90 145.75
CA GLY A 540 109.14 -101.97 147.11
C GLY A 540 107.60 -102.18 147.15
N PRO A 541 106.98 -102.38 148.33
CA PRO A 541 105.85 -103.31 148.44
C PRO A 541 104.59 -102.79 149.19
N ALA A 542 103.70 -103.74 149.54
CA ALA A 542 102.40 -103.63 150.23
C ALA A 542 101.22 -103.14 149.35
N GLY A 543 100.02 -103.75 149.36
CA GLY A 543 99.44 -104.80 150.23
C GLY A 543 98.63 -104.24 151.40
N PRO A 544 97.90 -105.05 152.21
CA PRO A 544 97.59 -106.49 152.09
C PRO A 544 96.08 -106.68 151.71
N GLU A 545 95.18 -107.55 152.20
CA GLU A 545 95.14 -108.69 153.16
C GLU A 545 93.84 -109.53 152.97
N ASN A 546 93.79 -110.75 153.53
CA ASN A 546 92.61 -111.57 153.94
C ASN A 546 91.49 -112.00 152.95
N ASP A 547 90.91 -113.20 153.05
CA ASP A 547 91.38 -114.49 153.62
C ASP A 547 90.61 -115.68 152.96
N PRO A 548 90.43 -116.90 153.52
CA PRO A 548 90.84 -118.11 152.82
C PRO A 548 89.67 -118.85 152.12
N VAL A 549 89.77 -119.10 150.80
CA VAL A 549 89.14 -120.22 150.03
C VAL A 549 89.36 -120.06 148.51
N LYS A 550 89.38 -121.19 147.76
CA LYS A 550 89.59 -121.35 146.30
C LYS A 550 91.04 -121.12 145.80
N GLN A 551 91.45 -121.91 144.79
CA GLN A 551 92.85 -122.03 144.33
C GLN A 551 92.97 -122.13 142.77
N PRO A 552 94.03 -122.69 142.12
CA PRO A 552 94.43 -122.30 140.77
C PRO A 552 93.63 -123.01 139.68
N PHE A 553 93.89 -122.65 138.42
CA PHE A 553 93.92 -123.63 137.33
C PHE A 553 94.76 -123.14 136.13
N LEU A 554 95.97 -123.70 135.97
CA LEU A 554 96.66 -123.80 134.67
C LEU A 554 96.15 -125.08 133.94
N THR A 555 94.84 -125.30 134.03
CA THR A 555 94.14 -126.56 133.74
C THR A 555 92.69 -126.23 133.33
N PHE A 556 91.98 -127.17 132.72
CA PHE A 556 90.83 -126.90 131.84
C PHE A 556 91.15 -126.03 130.60
N CYS A 557 92.44 -125.98 130.28
CA CYS A 557 93.04 -125.89 128.96
C CYS A 557 92.21 -126.54 127.83
N LEU A 558 92.42 -126.09 126.58
CA LEU A 558 92.03 -126.79 125.35
C LEU A 558 90.54 -127.24 125.27
N SER A 559 89.65 -126.51 125.94
CA SER A 559 88.22 -126.86 126.06
C SER A 559 87.28 -125.91 125.30
N ALA A 560 87.61 -124.62 125.19
CA ALA A 560 86.82 -123.60 124.50
C ALA A 560 86.94 -123.63 122.96
N LEU A 561 87.30 -124.77 122.37
CA LEU A 561 87.33 -125.02 120.92
C LEU A 561 86.23 -126.02 120.48
N VAL A 562 85.25 -126.29 121.35
CA VAL A 562 84.12 -127.20 121.10
C VAL A 562 82.84 -126.56 121.68
N SER A 563 81.74 -126.58 120.91
CA SER A 563 80.41 -126.04 121.26
C SER A 563 80.37 -124.51 121.49
N ILE A 564 79.89 -123.66 120.58
CA ILE A 564 79.17 -123.85 119.30
C ILE A 564 79.72 -122.74 118.37
N GLY A 565 80.35 -122.98 117.22
CA GLY A 565 80.42 -124.19 116.40
C GLY A 565 79.30 -124.20 115.36
N THR A 566 79.63 -123.87 114.10
CA THR A 566 78.71 -123.66 112.94
C THR A 566 77.67 -122.53 113.12
N PHE A 567 77.22 -121.82 112.08
CA PHE A 567 77.68 -121.71 110.69
C PHE A 567 77.37 -120.27 110.21
N PHE A 568 78.29 -119.60 109.51
CA PHE A 568 78.27 -119.42 108.06
C PHE A 568 76.98 -118.83 107.45
N LEU A 569 77.23 -117.85 106.58
CA LEU A 569 76.53 -117.53 105.33
C LEU A 569 75.18 -116.81 105.39
N THR A 570 75.25 -115.57 104.88
CA THR A 570 74.29 -115.01 103.90
C THR A 570 72.81 -115.15 104.24
N ARG A 571 72.42 -114.56 105.37
CA ARG A 571 71.20 -113.75 105.47
C ARG A 571 71.34 -112.68 106.56
N ARG A 572 70.75 -111.50 106.41
CA ARG A 572 69.80 -111.10 105.35
C ARG A 572 70.34 -109.96 104.49
#